data_AF-A0A0J7KRJ6-F1
#
_entry.id   AF-A0A0J7KRJ6-F1
#
_cell.length_a   1.000
_cell.length_b   1.000
_cell.length_c   1.000
_cell.angle_alpha   90.00
_cell.angle_beta   90.00
_cell.angle_gamma   90.00
#
_symmetry.space_group_name_H-M   'P 1'
#
loop_
_entity.id
_entity.type
_entity.pdbx_description
1 polymer ?
#
loop_
_entity_poly.entity_id
_entity_poly.type
_entity_poly.pdbx_seq_one_letter_code
_entity_poly.pdbx_strand_id
1 'polypeptide(L)'
;MSSGGIPNSLGLRLEAEPRHFIGDGKLVKIKCIAEVGSRKYDAERTVQRAYVNNQRLSAGDHMHAAARSIRTGLLAKLLTAILALVLLMT
;
A
#
# COMPACT_ATOMS: atom_id res chain seq x y z
N MET A 1 16.29 -13.91 16.20
CA MET A 1 16.57 -12.60 15.57
C MET A 1 15.24 -11.87 15.38
N SER A 2 14.83 -11.03 16.34
CA SER A 2 13.70 -10.12 16.15
C SER A 2 14.24 -8.83 15.52
N SER A 3 13.97 -8.59 14.24
CA SER A 3 14.18 -7.26 13.66
C SER A 3 13.18 -6.32 14.32
N GLY A 4 13.59 -5.66 15.40
CA GLY A 4 12.86 -4.56 16.04
C GLY A 4 12.88 -3.34 15.13
N GLY A 5 12.31 -3.48 13.93
CA GLY A 5 12.16 -2.39 12.98
C GLY A 5 11.23 -1.36 13.59
N ILE A 6 11.68 -0.11 13.62
CA ILE A 6 10.83 1.05 13.87
C ILE A 6 9.59 0.87 12.98
N PRO A 7 8.36 0.94 13.51
CA PRO A 7 7.17 0.78 12.68
C PRO A 7 7.19 1.85 11.59
N ASN A 8 7.46 1.45 10.34
CA ASN A 8 7.50 2.33 9.16
C ASN A 8 6.10 2.83 8.75
N SER A 9 5.11 2.71 9.63
CA SER A 9 3.73 3.13 9.41
C SER A 9 3.22 3.85 10.66
N LEU A 10 2.96 5.15 10.53
CA LEU A 10 2.19 5.89 11.52
C LEU A 10 0.70 5.74 11.14
N GLY A 11 -0.07 5.05 11.98
CA GLY A 11 -1.52 4.99 11.82
C GLY A 11 -2.15 6.26 12.40
N LEU A 12 -2.91 7.00 11.61
CA LEU A 12 -3.67 8.16 12.08
C LEU A 12 -5.14 7.78 12.21
N ARG A 13 -5.75 8.04 13.36
CA ARG A 13 -7.19 7.94 13.53
C ARG A 13 -7.81 9.26 13.10
N LEU A 14 -8.76 9.19 12.18
CA LEU A 14 -9.47 10.35 11.66
C LEU A 14 -10.93 10.25 12.06
N GLU A 15 -11.45 11.29 12.70
CA GLU A 15 -12.89 11.47 12.89
C GLU A 15 -13.39 12.42 11.81
N ALA A 16 -14.35 11.96 11.01
CA ALA A 16 -14.85 12.74 9.88
C ALA A 16 -16.35 13.02 10.04
N GLU A 17 -16.71 14.30 10.08
CA GLU A 17 -18.11 14.75 10.01
C GLU A 17 -18.72 14.58 8.60
N PRO A 18 -20.06 14.51 8.46
CA PRO A 18 -20.75 14.39 7.17
C PRO A 18 -20.31 15.39 6.10
N ARG A 19 -19.94 16.61 6.51
CA ARG A 19 -19.48 17.69 5.59
C ARG A 19 -18.17 17.39 4.86
N HIS A 20 -17.38 16.42 5.36
CA HIS A 20 -16.10 16.04 4.76
C HIS A 20 -16.25 15.00 3.64
N PHE A 21 -17.44 14.45 3.46
CA PHE A 21 -17.71 13.46 2.43
C PHE A 21 -18.23 14.12 1.16
N ILE A 22 -17.74 13.66 0.01
CA ILE A 22 -18.12 14.12 -1.33
C ILE A 22 -18.97 13.06 -2.05
N GLY A 23 -19.71 13.48 -3.08
CA GLY A 23 -20.74 12.67 -3.75
C GLY A 23 -21.97 12.49 -2.85
N ASP A 24 -22.61 11.31 -2.90
CA ASP A 24 -23.74 10.93 -2.02
C ASP A 24 -23.33 10.74 -0.52
N GLY A 25 -22.30 11.44 -0.04
CA GLY A 25 -21.73 11.25 1.30
C GLY A 25 -21.01 9.91 1.46
N LYS A 26 -20.54 9.30 0.37
CA LYS A 26 -19.92 7.97 0.34
C LYS A 26 -18.41 7.98 0.24
N LEU A 27 -17.79 9.08 -0.18
CA LEU A 27 -16.36 9.16 -0.44
C LEU A 27 -15.72 10.24 0.42
N VAL A 28 -14.52 9.99 0.93
CA VAL A 28 -13.68 11.01 1.56
C VAL A 28 -12.34 11.07 0.83
N LYS A 29 -11.81 12.27 0.67
CA LYS A 29 -10.48 12.51 0.11
C LYS A 29 -9.52 12.82 1.25
N ILE A 30 -8.47 12.02 1.36
CA ILE A 30 -7.44 12.12 2.40
C ILE A 30 -6.16 12.60 1.73
N LYS A 31 -5.63 13.74 2.19
CA LYS A 31 -4.33 14.25 1.77
C LYS A 31 -3.36 14.16 2.95
N CYS A 32 -2.26 13.44 2.76
CA CYS A 32 -1.15 13.39 3.71
C CYS A 32 -0.02 14.28 3.19
N ILE A 33 0.50 15.13 4.07
CA ILE A 33 1.61 16.02 3.79
C ILE A 33 2.63 15.81 4.91
N ALA A 34 3.85 15.46 4.55
CA ALA A 34 4.95 15.24 5.49
C ALA A 34 6.19 16.01 5.05
N GLU A 35 6.79 16.74 5.98
CA GLU A 35 8.09 17.38 5.79
C GLU A 35 9.17 16.49 6.40
N VAL A 36 10.16 16.12 5.58
CA VAL A 36 11.29 15.27 6.00
C VAL A 36 12.57 15.98 5.61
N GLY A 37 13.20 16.66 6.58
CA GLY A 37 14.32 17.56 6.34
C GLY A 37 13.89 18.74 5.47
N SER A 38 14.59 18.97 4.34
CA SER A 38 14.27 20.04 3.39
C SER A 38 13.24 19.64 2.31
N ARG A 39 12.69 18.42 2.39
CA ARG A 39 11.80 17.87 1.36
C ARG A 39 10.37 17.73 1.87
N LYS A 40 9.43 18.05 0.99
CA LYS A 40 7.99 17.89 1.21
C LYS A 40 7.47 16.71 0.41
N TYR A 41 6.75 15.82 1.08
CA TYR A 41 6.11 14.64 0.51
C TYR A 41 4.59 14.78 0.63
N ASP A 42 3.91 14.75 -0.51
CA ASP A 42 2.46 14.83 -0.59
C ASP A 42 1.91 13.52 -1.16
N ALA A 43 0.89 12.96 -0.52
CA ALA A 43 0.15 11.80 -1.01
C ALA A 43 -1.35 12.04 -0.85
N GLU A 44 -2.14 11.61 -1.84
CA GLU A 44 -3.59 11.78 -1.83
C GLU A 44 -4.30 10.45 -2.13
N ARG A 45 -5.38 10.17 -1.41
CA ARG A 45 -6.20 8.98 -1.63
C ARG A 45 -7.67 9.26 -1.35
N THR A 46 -8.54 8.74 -2.21
CA THR A 46 -9.99 8.72 -1.98
C THR A 46 -10.40 7.36 -1.41
N VAL A 47 -11.15 7.34 -0.31
CA VAL A 47 -11.64 6.11 0.34
C VAL A 47 -13.13 6.20 0.63
N GLN A 48 -13.81 5.05 0.72
CA GLN A 48 -15.25 5.04 1.00
C GLN A 48 -15.55 5.24 2.50
N ARG A 49 -16.69 5.86 2.81
CA ARG A 49 -17.15 6.21 4.17
C ARG A 49 -17.18 5.03 5.14
N ALA A 50 -17.55 3.83 4.68
CA ALA A 50 -17.55 2.61 5.51
C ALA A 50 -16.15 2.30 6.10
N TYR A 51 -15.09 2.76 5.44
CA TYR A 51 -13.71 2.55 5.84
C TYR A 51 -13.13 3.68 6.71
N VAL A 52 -13.86 4.78 6.92
CA VAL A 52 -13.34 5.95 7.66
C VAL A 52 -13.61 5.85 9.15
N ASN A 53 -14.83 5.46 9.53
CA ASN A 53 -15.24 5.52 10.93
C ASN A 53 -14.81 4.31 11.77
N ASN A 54 -14.35 3.21 11.13
CA ASN A 54 -14.07 1.95 11.82
C ASN A 54 -12.78 1.23 11.34
N GLN A 55 -11.92 1.86 10.54
CA GLN A 55 -10.69 1.22 10.08
C GLN A 55 -9.44 2.06 10.30
N ARG A 56 -8.35 1.35 10.59
CA ARG A 56 -7.00 1.91 10.63
C ARG A 56 -6.57 2.28 9.21
N LEU A 57 -6.60 3.56 8.89
CA LEU A 57 -6.13 4.08 7.62
C LEU A 57 -4.61 4.24 7.68
N SER A 58 -3.87 3.22 7.25
CA SER A 58 -2.42 3.30 7.10
C SER A 58 -2.03 3.29 5.62
N ALA A 59 -0.94 3.96 5.27
CA ALA A 59 -0.34 3.87 3.93
C ALA A 59 0.23 2.46 3.60
N GLY A 60 0.13 1.50 4.53
CA GLY A 60 0.79 0.19 4.47
C GLY A 60 0.12 -0.86 3.58
N ASP A 61 -1.18 -0.75 3.28
CA ASP A 61 -1.88 -1.85 2.59
C ASP A 61 -1.47 -2.02 1.11
N HIS A 62 -0.97 -0.96 0.45
CA HIS A 62 -0.48 -1.06 -0.92
C HIS A 62 0.97 -1.59 -1.04
N MET A 63 1.74 -1.56 0.05
CA MET A 63 3.14 -2.03 0.04
C MET A 63 3.23 -3.57 0.02
N HIS A 64 2.28 -4.27 0.65
CA HIS A 64 2.23 -5.73 0.60
C HIS A 64 1.81 -6.27 -0.78
N ALA A 65 0.93 -5.56 -1.49
CA ALA A 65 0.50 -5.95 -2.84
C ALA A 65 1.63 -5.80 -3.88
N ALA A 66 2.40 -4.71 -3.81
CA ALA A 66 3.55 -4.48 -4.69
C ALA A 66 4.68 -5.49 -4.46
N ALA A 67 4.98 -5.82 -3.20
CA ALA A 67 6.00 -6.83 -2.87
C ALA A 67 5.62 -8.24 -3.35
N ARG A 68 4.33 -8.58 -3.36
CA ARG A 68 3.82 -9.88 -3.85
C ARG A 68 3.89 -10.00 -5.37
N SER A 69 3.57 -8.91 -6.09
CA SER A 69 3.65 -8.83 -7.56
C SER A 69 5.08 -9.01 -8.10
N ILE A 70 6.09 -8.45 -7.44
CA ILE A 70 7.48 -8.54 -7.89
C ILE A 70 8.01 -9.99 -7.78
N ARG A 71 7.61 -10.73 -6.74
CA ARG A 71 8.07 -12.12 -6.52
C ARG A 71 7.48 -13.12 -7.51
N THR A 72 6.25 -12.93 -7.96
CA THR A 72 5.62 -13.85 -8.93
C THR A 72 6.25 -13.76 -10.31
N GLY A 73 6.66 -12.56 -10.75
CA GLY A 73 7.34 -12.38 -12.03
C GLY A 73 8.73 -13.03 -12.10
N LEU A 74 9.47 -13.02 -10.99
CA LEU A 74 10.79 -13.65 -10.91
C LEU A 74 10.69 -15.18 -10.91
N LEU A 75 9.75 -15.74 -10.13
CA LEU A 75 9.54 -17.19 -10.06
C LEU A 75 9.07 -17.77 -11.40
N ALA A 76 8.17 -17.07 -12.10
CA ALA A 76 7.72 -17.50 -13.42
C ALA A 76 8.89 -17.57 -14.42
N LYS A 77 9.74 -16.53 -14.46
CA LYS A 77 10.93 -16.50 -15.34
C LYS A 77 11.94 -17.60 -15.00
N LEU A 78 12.17 -17.85 -13.72
CA LEU A 78 13.08 -18.91 -13.25
C LEU A 78 12.57 -20.29 -13.67
N LEU A 79 11.28 -20.57 -13.48
CA LEU A 79 10.66 -21.84 -13.86
C LEU A 79 10.71 -22.06 -15.38
N THR A 80 10.45 -21.03 -16.18
CA THR A 80 10.60 -21.14 -17.65
C THR A 80 12.04 -21.39 -18.08
N ALA A 81 13.02 -20.79 -17.41
CA ALA A 81 14.43 -21.03 -17.72
C ALA A 81 14.87 -22.46 -17.38
N ILE A 82 14.41 -23.00 -16.24
CA ILE A 82 14.67 -24.39 -15.84
C ILE A 82 14.04 -25.36 -16.84
N LEU A 83 12.78 -25.13 -17.25
CA LEU A 83 12.11 -25.98 -18.23
C LEU A 83 12.83 -25.98 -19.58
N ALA A 84 13.26 -24.80 -20.06
CA ALA A 84 14.01 -24.69 -21.30
C ALA A 84 15.36 -25.42 -21.22
N LEU A 85 16.04 -25.36 -20.08
CA LEU A 85 17.30 -26.08 -19.87
C LEU A 85 17.08 -27.61 -19.87
N VAL A 86 16.03 -28.10 -19.23
CA VAL A 86 15.69 -29.53 -19.22
C VAL A 86 15.42 -30.02 -20.64
N LEU A 87 14.63 -29.27 -21.43
CA LEU A 87 14.31 -29.61 -22.81
C LEU A 87 15.53 -29.58 -23.76
N LEU A 88 16.55 -28.77 -23.44
CA LEU A 88 17.78 -28.71 -24.24
C LEU A 88 18.72 -29.90 -23.96
N MET A 89 18.58 -30.49 -22.78
CA MET A 89 19.44 -31.58 -22.28
C MET A 89 18.84 -32.98 -22.55
N THR A 90 17.64 -33.05 -23.13
CA THR A 90 16.94 -34.27 -23.56
C THR A 90 16.81 -34.29 -25.08
#